data_AF-A0A165T2Z1-F1
#
_entry.id   AF-A0A165T2Z1-F1
#
_cell.length_a   1.000
_cell.length_b   1.000
_cell.length_c   1.000
_cell.angle_alpha   90.00
_cell.angle_beta   90.00
_cell.angle_gamma   90.00
#
_symmetry.space_group_name_H-M   'P 1'
#
loop_
_entity.id
_entity.type
_entity.pdbx_description
1 polymer ?
#
loop_
_entity_poly.entity_id
_entity_poly.type
_entity_poly.pdbx_seq_one_letter_code
_entity_poly.pdbx_strand_id
1 'polypeptide(L)'
;MACPILPAELWVSIFSHLGFRQIIKSQEVCRSFSDIISSSSLLQYLIRLGVYGYVDLPLKYRLNIPDRLAYLQKYHSEWRIPKLQHRETIQLEHEIPARARWYPEKFHDGVLAVGHKDDGGYPPYHEDWKTEFHFMFNQISLFRLDTAGDPRYIKYELGDFFGLFDFDVPEDVLVVARCPASPRSSQVLLKAFSLSQDSAHRRSHVREIIVPCYSSAITKFRVCGELVAFSTRSPGVIVVNWTTGSFRTVGLF
;
A
#
# COMPACT_ATOMS: atom_id res chain seq x y z
N MET A 1 -12.26 -46.64 -12.27
CA MET A 1 -12.04 -46.48 -10.82
C MET A 1 -13.28 -45.76 -10.28
N ALA A 2 -14.08 -46.41 -9.43
CA ALA A 2 -15.33 -45.80 -8.94
C ALA A 2 -14.99 -44.76 -7.86
N CYS A 3 -15.54 -43.55 -7.99
CA CYS A 3 -15.41 -42.53 -6.97
C CYS A 3 -16.17 -42.97 -5.71
N PRO A 4 -15.59 -42.89 -4.50
CA PRO A 4 -16.31 -43.25 -3.29
C PRO A 4 -17.58 -42.41 -3.13
N ILE A 5 -18.67 -43.05 -2.74
CA ILE A 5 -19.99 -42.43 -2.57
C ILE A 5 -19.98 -41.67 -1.24
N LEU A 6 -19.52 -40.41 -1.28
CA LEU A 6 -19.71 -39.46 -0.19
C LEU A 6 -20.82 -38.46 -0.56
N PRO A 7 -21.62 -37.98 0.40
CA PRO A 7 -22.52 -36.84 0.20
C PRO A 7 -21.78 -35.61 -0.34
N ALA A 8 -22.48 -34.79 -1.13
CA ALA A 8 -21.89 -33.64 -1.80
C ALA A 8 -21.32 -32.60 -0.81
N GLU A 9 -21.94 -32.45 0.36
CA GLU A 9 -21.54 -31.54 1.42
C GLU A 9 -20.14 -31.89 1.96
N LEU A 10 -19.82 -33.18 2.07
CA LEU A 10 -18.51 -33.64 2.50
C LEU A 10 -17.45 -33.34 1.45
N TRP A 11 -17.76 -33.54 0.17
CA TRP A 11 -16.85 -33.15 -0.91
C TRP A 11 -16.59 -31.64 -0.94
N VAL A 12 -17.64 -30.82 -0.74
CA VAL A 12 -17.49 -29.36 -0.63
C VAL A 12 -16.59 -28.98 0.53
N SER A 13 -16.75 -29.62 1.70
CA SER A 13 -15.88 -29.41 2.84
C SER A 13 -14.44 -29.85 2.58
N ILE A 14 -14.21 -30.97 1.88
CA ILE A 14 -12.86 -31.42 1.54
C ILE A 14 -12.19 -30.44 0.58
N PHE A 15 -12.90 -30.02 -0.47
CA PHE A 15 -12.36 -29.11 -1.47
C PHE A 15 -12.14 -27.69 -0.94
N SER A 16 -12.87 -27.24 0.08
CA SER A 16 -12.65 -25.92 0.68
C SER A 16 -11.32 -25.79 1.43
N HIS A 17 -10.69 -26.91 1.80
CA HIS A 17 -9.34 -26.95 2.37
C HIS A 17 -8.23 -26.97 1.32
N LEU A 18 -8.56 -27.08 0.03
CA LEU A 18 -7.60 -27.06 -1.07
C LEU A 18 -7.38 -25.63 -1.58
N GLY A 19 -6.20 -25.37 -2.15
CA GLY A 19 -5.96 -24.14 -2.89
C GLY A 19 -6.75 -24.12 -4.22
N PHE A 20 -7.15 -22.96 -4.73
CA PHE A 20 -7.98 -22.85 -5.93
C PHE A 20 -7.46 -23.62 -7.16
N ARG A 21 -6.13 -23.67 -7.34
CA ARG A 21 -5.48 -24.41 -8.44
C ARG A 21 -5.74 -25.92 -8.31
N GLN A 22 -5.75 -26.45 -7.09
CA GLN A 22 -6.04 -27.85 -6.82
C GLN A 22 -7.52 -28.16 -6.98
N ILE A 23 -8.40 -27.22 -6.60
CA ILE A 23 -9.85 -27.34 -6.85
C ILE A 23 -10.11 -27.44 -8.36
N ILE A 24 -9.53 -26.55 -9.17
CA ILE A 24 -9.68 -26.59 -10.64
C ILE A 24 -9.18 -27.92 -11.22
N LYS A 25 -7.97 -28.38 -10.82
CA LYS A 25 -7.46 -29.69 -11.25
C LYS A 25 -8.35 -30.86 -10.85
N SER A 26 -9.05 -30.75 -9.73
CA SER A 26 -9.97 -31.81 -9.27
C SER A 26 -11.18 -31.97 -10.21
N GLN A 27 -11.54 -30.95 -10.99
CA GLN A 27 -12.59 -31.04 -12.01
C GLN A 27 -12.21 -32.00 -13.16
N GLU A 28 -10.91 -32.19 -13.40
CA GLU A 28 -10.39 -33.08 -14.45
C GLU A 28 -10.38 -34.56 -14.03
N VAL A 29 -10.57 -34.86 -12.74
CA VAL A 29 -10.52 -36.22 -12.20
C VAL A 29 -11.76 -37.03 -12.61
N CYS A 30 -12.96 -36.47 -12.42
CA CYS A 30 -14.21 -37.10 -12.81
C CYS A 30 -15.37 -36.10 -12.96
N ARG A 31 -16.44 -36.51 -13.67
CA ARG A 31 -17.65 -35.68 -13.89
C ARG A 31 -18.33 -35.26 -12.59
N SER A 32 -18.45 -36.18 -11.63
CA SER A 32 -19.08 -35.90 -10.34
C SER A 32 -18.38 -34.77 -9.57
N PHE A 33 -17.04 -34.72 -9.59
CA PHE A 33 -16.29 -33.62 -8.98
C PHE A 33 -16.52 -32.30 -9.70
N SER A 34 -16.51 -32.32 -11.04
CA SER A 34 -16.87 -31.15 -11.84
C SER A 34 -18.27 -30.63 -11.48
N ASP A 35 -19.26 -31.52 -11.35
CA ASP A 35 -20.64 -31.16 -11.02
C ASP A 35 -20.75 -30.56 -9.61
N ILE A 36 -20.09 -31.16 -8.60
CA ILE A 36 -20.05 -30.65 -7.22
C ILE A 36 -19.38 -29.27 -7.15
N ILE A 37 -18.24 -29.12 -7.84
CA ILE A 37 -17.50 -27.85 -7.85
C ILE A 37 -18.29 -26.76 -8.57
N SER A 38 -18.97 -27.10 -9.67
CA SER A 38 -19.75 -26.12 -10.45
C SER A 38 -21.03 -25.67 -9.75
N SER A 39 -21.66 -26.55 -8.97
CA SER A 39 -22.91 -26.27 -8.23
C SER A 39 -22.71 -25.59 -6.88
N SER A 40 -21.52 -25.69 -6.26
CA SER A 40 -21.24 -25.09 -4.95
C SER A 40 -20.80 -23.63 -5.05
N SER A 41 -21.60 -22.69 -4.52
CA SER A 41 -21.24 -21.27 -4.48
C SER A 41 -19.95 -21.00 -3.69
N LEU A 42 -19.66 -21.80 -2.66
CA LEU A 42 -18.42 -21.68 -1.87
C LEU A 42 -17.19 -22.00 -2.70
N LEU A 43 -17.21 -23.11 -3.42
CA LEU A 43 -16.06 -23.51 -4.24
C LEU A 43 -15.88 -22.55 -5.42
N GLN A 44 -16.98 -22.12 -6.06
CA GLN A 44 -16.93 -21.08 -7.09
C GLN A 44 -16.35 -19.77 -6.53
N TYR A 45 -16.72 -19.37 -5.31
CA TYR A 45 -16.17 -18.18 -4.66
C TYR A 45 -14.65 -18.30 -4.41
N LEU A 46 -14.19 -19.40 -3.83
CA LEU A 46 -12.76 -19.64 -3.59
C LEU A 46 -11.94 -19.66 -4.88
N ILE A 47 -12.49 -20.29 -5.95
CA ILE A 47 -11.87 -20.27 -7.28
C ILE A 47 -11.72 -18.84 -7.78
N ARG A 48 -12.78 -18.03 -7.71
CA ARG A 48 -12.76 -16.65 -8.20
C ARG A 48 -11.83 -15.76 -7.40
N LEU A 49 -11.79 -15.87 -6.08
CA LEU A 49 -10.80 -15.18 -5.24
C LEU A 49 -9.38 -15.48 -5.72
N GLY A 50 -9.05 -16.77 -5.88
CA GLY A 50 -7.72 -17.19 -6.30
C GLY A 50 -7.35 -16.75 -7.73
N VAL A 51 -8.28 -16.84 -8.68
CA VAL A 51 -8.08 -16.38 -10.06
C VAL A 51 -7.84 -14.88 -10.13
N TYR A 52 -8.51 -14.09 -9.29
CA TYR A 52 -8.36 -12.64 -9.24
C TYR A 52 -7.24 -12.17 -8.28
N GLY A 53 -6.54 -13.09 -7.61
CA GLY A 53 -5.45 -12.75 -6.69
C GLY A 53 -5.90 -12.14 -5.36
N TYR A 54 -7.16 -12.35 -4.95
CA TYR A 54 -7.69 -11.88 -3.67
C TYR A 54 -7.58 -12.95 -2.57
N VAL A 55 -7.59 -12.47 -1.33
CA VAL A 55 -7.63 -13.29 -0.12
C VAL A 55 -8.97 -13.05 0.58
N ASP A 56 -9.58 -14.12 1.11
CA ASP A 56 -10.77 -13.99 1.94
C ASP A 56 -10.40 -13.37 3.30
N LEU A 57 -10.84 -12.15 3.55
CA LEU A 57 -10.64 -11.46 4.84
C LEU A 57 -11.95 -11.45 5.64
N PRO A 58 -11.86 -11.48 6.99
CA PRO A 58 -13.03 -11.33 7.85
C PRO A 58 -13.79 -10.04 7.51
N LEU A 59 -15.07 -10.19 7.13
CA LEU A 59 -15.92 -9.04 6.84
C LEU A 59 -16.50 -8.47 8.14
N LYS A 60 -16.59 -7.12 8.22
CA LYS A 60 -17.32 -6.43 9.30
C LYS A 60 -18.79 -6.84 9.37
N TYR A 61 -19.39 -7.20 8.23
CA TYR A 61 -20.78 -7.67 8.12
C TYR A 61 -20.83 -9.05 7.47
N ARG A 62 -21.70 -9.93 7.99
CA ARG A 62 -21.86 -11.29 7.46
C ARG A 62 -22.69 -11.26 6.17
N LEU A 63 -22.00 -11.18 5.03
CA LEU A 63 -22.60 -11.51 3.73
C LEU A 63 -22.59 -13.02 3.54
N ASN A 64 -23.68 -13.57 2.99
CA ASN A 64 -23.70 -14.98 2.60
C ASN A 64 -22.79 -15.20 1.38
N ILE A 65 -22.36 -16.44 1.16
CA ILE A 65 -21.40 -16.78 0.12
C ILE A 65 -21.90 -16.46 -1.31
N PRO A 66 -23.16 -16.73 -1.69
CA PRO A 66 -23.71 -16.30 -2.98
C PRO A 66 -23.59 -14.79 -3.23
N ASP A 67 -23.93 -13.95 -2.24
CA ASP A 67 -23.85 -12.49 -2.36
C ASP A 67 -22.39 -12.03 -2.52
N ARG A 68 -21.47 -12.65 -1.78
CA ARG A 68 -20.02 -12.38 -1.91
C ARG A 68 -19.51 -12.72 -3.31
N LEU A 69 -19.93 -13.85 -3.87
CA LEU A 69 -19.58 -14.26 -5.23
C LEU A 69 -20.13 -13.28 -6.27
N ALA A 70 -21.39 -12.87 -6.13
CA ALA A 70 -22.02 -11.90 -7.03
C ALA A 70 -21.31 -10.54 -6.97
N TYR A 71 -20.98 -10.06 -5.77
CA TYR A 71 -20.21 -8.82 -5.59
C TYR A 71 -18.83 -8.90 -6.23
N LEU A 72 -18.10 -10.00 -6.00
CA LEU A 72 -16.77 -10.22 -6.56
C LEU A 72 -16.79 -10.24 -8.10
N GLN A 73 -17.80 -10.88 -8.69
CA GLN A 73 -17.99 -10.90 -10.15
C GLN A 73 -18.31 -9.51 -10.70
N LYS A 74 -19.23 -8.79 -10.04
CA LYS A 74 -19.60 -7.42 -10.41
C LYS A 74 -18.37 -6.52 -10.38
N TYR A 75 -17.67 -6.49 -9.24
CA TYR A 75 -16.45 -5.70 -9.06
C TYR A 75 -15.44 -6.00 -10.17
N HIS A 76 -15.10 -7.27 -10.40
CA HIS A 76 -14.13 -7.63 -11.44
C HIS A 76 -14.62 -7.25 -12.86
N SER A 77 -15.92 -7.35 -13.15
CA SER A 77 -16.47 -6.95 -14.44
C SER A 77 -16.36 -5.44 -14.69
N GLU A 78 -16.55 -4.63 -13.65
CA GLU A 78 -16.41 -3.17 -13.69
C GLU A 78 -14.95 -2.75 -13.90
N TRP A 79 -14.00 -3.48 -13.34
CA TRP A 79 -12.56 -3.21 -13.51
C TRP A 79 -11.96 -3.74 -14.81
N ARG A 80 -12.54 -4.77 -15.44
CA ARG A 80 -12.03 -5.32 -16.71
C ARG A 80 -12.20 -4.34 -17.87
N ILE A 81 -13.28 -3.57 -17.86
CA ILE A 81 -13.54 -2.51 -18.83
C ILE A 81 -13.89 -1.26 -18.01
N PRO A 82 -12.88 -0.55 -17.48
CA PRO A 82 -13.12 0.60 -16.64
C PRO A 82 -13.87 1.64 -17.44
N LYS A 83 -15.14 1.83 -17.11
CA LYS A 83 -15.93 2.95 -17.64
C LYS A 83 -15.51 4.17 -16.84
N LEU A 84 -14.66 5.00 -17.45
CA LEU A 84 -14.37 6.34 -16.91
C LEU A 84 -15.68 7.12 -16.84
N GLN A 85 -16.27 7.16 -15.64
CA GLN A 85 -17.50 7.91 -15.37
C GLN A 85 -17.21 9.40 -15.14
N HIS A 86 -16.06 9.68 -14.53
CA HIS A 86 -15.62 11.02 -14.17
C HIS A 86 -14.18 11.20 -14.59
N ARG A 87 -13.88 12.34 -15.21
CA ARG A 87 -12.53 12.79 -15.47
C ARG A 87 -12.48 14.25 -15.06
N GLU A 88 -11.62 14.53 -14.11
CA GLU A 88 -11.38 15.88 -13.64
C GLU A 88 -9.89 16.18 -13.77
N THR A 89 -9.59 17.40 -14.17
CA THR A 89 -8.21 17.91 -14.16
C THR A 89 -8.11 18.85 -12.99
N ILE A 90 -7.41 18.40 -11.96
CA ILE A 90 -7.16 19.23 -10.78
C ILE A 90 -5.96 20.09 -11.12
N GLN A 91 -6.20 21.39 -11.25
CA GLN A 91 -5.10 22.33 -11.32
C GLN A 91 -4.46 22.37 -9.94
N LEU A 92 -3.20 21.96 -9.87
CA LEU A 92 -2.38 22.17 -8.68
C LEU A 92 -1.98 23.66 -8.71
N GLU A 93 -2.94 24.55 -8.41
CA GLU A 93 -2.82 26.01 -8.60
C GLU A 93 -1.75 26.67 -7.71
N HIS A 94 -1.16 25.92 -6.78
CA HIS A 94 -0.01 26.41 -6.05
C HIS A 94 1.21 26.25 -6.95
N GLU A 95 1.60 27.36 -7.58
CA GLU A 95 2.82 27.60 -8.35
C GLU A 95 3.92 26.58 -8.01
N ILE A 96 3.83 25.37 -8.56
CA ILE A 96 4.98 24.47 -8.60
C ILE A 96 5.87 25.24 -9.57
N PRO A 97 6.97 25.84 -9.10
CA PRO A 97 7.79 26.67 -9.97
C PRO A 97 8.10 25.81 -11.20
N ALA A 98 8.05 26.36 -12.41
CA ALA A 98 8.26 25.57 -13.64
C ALA A 98 9.60 24.80 -13.66
N ARG A 99 10.49 25.07 -12.68
CA ARG A 99 11.77 24.42 -12.43
C ARG A 99 11.77 23.37 -11.32
N ALA A 100 10.72 23.27 -10.51
CA ALA A 100 10.59 22.22 -9.51
C ALA A 100 10.43 20.88 -10.25
N ARG A 101 11.49 20.08 -10.24
CA ARG A 101 11.46 18.72 -10.78
C ARG A 101 10.42 17.91 -10.01
N TRP A 102 9.62 17.14 -10.74
CA TRP A 102 8.61 16.25 -10.16
C TRP A 102 9.24 15.36 -9.08
N TYR A 103 8.73 15.51 -7.85
CA TYR A 103 9.10 14.78 -6.65
C TYR A 103 8.27 13.50 -6.54
N PRO A 104 8.52 12.61 -5.56
CA PRO A 104 7.63 11.47 -5.33
C PRO A 104 6.16 11.88 -5.25
N GLU A 105 5.34 11.21 -6.06
CA GLU A 105 3.88 11.30 -6.05
C GLU A 105 3.29 9.96 -5.63
N LYS A 106 2.22 10.02 -4.85
CA LYS A 106 1.49 8.84 -4.38
C LYS A 106 0.00 9.12 -4.40
N PHE A 107 -0.75 8.22 -5.02
CA PHE A 107 -2.21 8.26 -5.01
C PHE A 107 -2.75 6.97 -4.42
N HIS A 108 -3.53 7.07 -3.34
CA HIS A 108 -4.15 5.93 -2.67
C HIS A 108 -5.45 6.36 -2.00
N ASP A 109 -6.51 5.58 -2.15
CA ASP A 109 -7.82 5.77 -1.52
C ASP A 109 -8.35 7.22 -1.60
N GLY A 110 -8.27 7.81 -2.79
CA GLY A 110 -8.76 9.17 -3.03
C GLY A 110 -7.85 10.28 -2.50
N VAL A 111 -6.69 9.96 -1.92
CA VAL A 111 -5.70 10.95 -1.48
C VAL A 111 -4.54 10.98 -2.45
N LEU A 112 -4.23 12.16 -3.00
CA LEU A 112 -3.01 12.44 -3.74
C LEU A 112 -2.04 13.18 -2.83
N ALA A 113 -0.84 12.65 -2.66
CA ALA A 113 0.24 13.30 -1.95
C ALA A 113 1.39 13.60 -2.91
N VAL A 114 1.89 14.82 -2.85
CA VAL A 114 2.93 15.34 -3.74
C VAL A 114 4.03 15.96 -2.89
N GLY A 115 5.27 15.47 -3.04
CA GLY A 115 6.43 16.12 -2.44
C GLY A 115 6.75 17.43 -3.16
N HIS A 116 7.24 18.43 -2.43
CA HIS A 116 7.75 19.67 -3.00
C HIS A 116 9.06 20.05 -2.33
N LYS A 117 9.94 20.68 -3.11
CA LYS A 117 11.13 21.32 -2.60
C LYS A 117 10.95 22.82 -2.71
N ASP A 118 11.13 23.50 -1.61
CA ASP A 118 11.26 24.95 -1.59
C ASP A 118 12.63 25.35 -2.16
N ASP A 119 12.62 26.25 -3.15
CA ASP A 119 13.83 26.76 -3.81
C ASP A 119 14.61 27.74 -2.93
N GLY A 120 14.02 28.24 -1.83
CA GLY A 120 14.57 29.31 -0.99
C GLY A 120 15.78 28.98 -0.12
N GLY A 121 16.23 27.71 -0.08
CA GLY A 121 17.23 27.29 0.93
C GLY A 121 18.06 26.08 0.55
N TYR A 122 18.67 26.08 -0.65
CA TYR A 122 19.64 25.04 -0.99
C TYR A 122 20.70 24.92 0.12
N PRO A 123 20.90 23.75 0.76
CA PRO A 123 22.22 23.46 1.27
C PRO A 123 23.17 23.53 0.07
N PRO A 124 24.34 24.18 0.20
CA PRO A 124 25.28 24.33 -0.91
C PRO A 124 25.48 22.97 -1.58
N TYR A 125 25.24 22.94 -2.89
CA TYR A 125 25.33 21.75 -3.73
C TYR A 125 26.68 21.06 -3.46
N HIS A 126 26.73 20.00 -2.65
CA HIS A 126 27.95 19.22 -2.52
C HIS A 126 28.06 18.37 -3.79
N GLU A 127 29.17 18.50 -4.51
CA GLU A 127 29.33 17.82 -5.80
C GLU A 127 29.21 16.29 -5.71
N ASP A 128 29.43 15.73 -4.51
CA ASP A 128 29.29 14.31 -4.21
C ASP A 128 27.84 13.81 -4.21
N TRP A 129 26.85 14.70 -4.27
CA TRP A 129 25.42 14.36 -4.17
C TRP A 129 24.72 14.22 -5.54
N LYS A 130 25.48 14.29 -6.64
CA LYS A 130 24.96 14.43 -8.02
C LYS A 130 24.06 13.28 -8.51
N THR A 131 24.01 12.10 -7.89
CA THR A 131 23.29 10.94 -8.45
C THR A 131 22.15 10.37 -7.59
N GLU A 132 22.11 10.61 -6.27
CA GLU A 132 21.11 9.95 -5.39
C GLU A 132 20.08 10.91 -4.76
N PHE A 133 20.27 12.23 -4.82
CA PHE A 133 19.44 13.22 -4.10
C PHE A 133 18.45 14.02 -4.96
N HIS A 134 18.13 13.57 -6.17
CA HIS A 134 17.19 14.29 -7.06
C HIS A 134 15.75 14.28 -6.54
N PHE A 135 15.45 13.47 -5.53
CA PHE A 135 14.10 13.27 -5.01
C PHE A 135 13.87 13.86 -3.61
N MET A 136 14.77 14.75 -3.15
CA MET A 136 14.58 15.38 -1.85
C MET A 136 13.49 16.46 -1.87
N PHE A 137 12.58 16.40 -0.91
CA PHE A 137 11.50 17.37 -0.70
C PHE A 137 11.50 17.81 0.77
N ASN A 138 11.05 19.03 1.04
CA ASN A 138 10.88 19.57 2.40
C ASN A 138 9.44 20.03 2.68
N GLN A 139 8.56 19.88 1.71
CA GLN A 139 7.14 20.13 1.81
C GLN A 139 6.36 18.94 1.22
N ILE A 140 5.16 18.68 1.73
CA ILE A 140 4.21 17.74 1.13
C ILE A 140 2.86 18.41 1.01
N SER A 141 2.26 18.35 -0.16
CA SER A 141 0.87 18.73 -0.38
C SER A 141 -0.01 17.49 -0.45
N LEU A 142 -1.10 17.49 0.31
CA LEU A 142 -2.14 16.46 0.27
C LEU A 142 -3.40 17.03 -0.36
N PHE A 143 -3.97 16.29 -1.30
CA PHE A 143 -5.24 16.58 -1.95
C PHE A 143 -6.19 15.41 -1.71
N ARG A 144 -7.30 15.66 -1.03
CA ARG A 144 -8.36 14.66 -0.84
C ARG A 144 -9.43 14.84 -1.92
N LEU A 145 -9.58 13.83 -2.75
CA LEU A 145 -10.42 13.80 -3.95
C LEU A 145 -11.72 12.98 -3.74
N ASP A 146 -11.85 12.34 -2.58
CA ASP A 146 -12.97 11.47 -2.21
C ASP A 146 -14.21 12.25 -1.73
N THR A 147 -14.08 13.54 -1.45
CA THR A 147 -15.19 14.39 -1.00
C THR A 147 -15.95 14.93 -2.20
N ALA A 148 -17.29 14.76 -2.22
CA ALA A 148 -18.21 15.30 -3.23
C ALA A 148 -18.34 16.85 -3.22
N GLY A 149 -17.23 17.55 -3.02
CA GLY A 149 -17.11 19.02 -2.95
C GLY A 149 -15.66 19.44 -3.17
N ASP A 150 -15.30 20.67 -2.79
CA ASP A 150 -13.96 21.20 -3.02
C ASP A 150 -12.88 20.28 -2.40
N PRO A 151 -11.84 19.91 -3.18
CA PRO A 151 -10.79 19.04 -2.69
C PRO A 151 -10.12 19.68 -1.46
N ARG A 152 -10.06 18.93 -0.36
CA ARG A 152 -9.34 19.41 0.82
C ARG A 152 -7.86 19.39 0.56
N TYR A 153 -7.24 20.54 0.74
CA TYR A 153 -5.81 20.77 0.58
C TYR A 153 -5.15 20.95 1.95
N ILE A 154 -4.10 20.18 2.22
CA ILE A 154 -3.25 20.33 3.41
C ILE A 154 -1.80 20.38 2.95
N LYS A 155 -1.04 21.35 3.45
CA LYS A 155 0.38 21.52 3.15
C LYS A 155 1.19 21.31 4.43
N TYR A 156 2.13 20.37 4.39
CA TYR A 156 3.10 20.14 5.47
C TYR A 156 4.40 20.84 5.15
N GLU A 157 4.90 21.62 6.10
CA GLU A 157 6.28 22.09 6.12
C GLU A 157 7.10 21.19 7.03
N LEU A 158 8.00 20.40 6.45
CA LEU A 158 8.66 19.31 7.18
C LEU A 158 9.85 19.78 8.03
N GLY A 159 10.31 21.02 7.80
CA GLY A 159 11.45 21.63 8.48
C GLY A 159 12.82 21.00 8.17
N ASP A 160 12.86 19.98 7.34
CA ASP A 160 14.06 19.26 6.90
C ASP A 160 13.80 18.63 5.52
N PHE A 161 14.83 18.09 4.88
CA PHE A 161 14.71 17.37 3.61
C PHE A 161 14.53 15.87 3.81
N PHE A 162 13.52 15.33 3.13
CA PHE A 162 13.15 13.92 3.13
C PHE A 162 13.26 13.36 1.71
N GLY A 163 13.55 12.07 1.59
CA GLY A 163 13.73 11.43 0.28
C GLY A 163 12.54 10.58 -0.14
N LEU A 164 11.73 10.12 0.83
CA LEU A 164 10.64 9.18 0.60
C LEU A 164 9.48 9.48 1.52
N PHE A 165 8.27 9.15 1.06
CA PHE A 165 7.09 9.07 1.91
C PHE A 165 6.14 8.01 1.38
N ASP A 166 5.23 7.57 2.25
CA ASP A 166 4.07 6.73 1.93
C ASP A 166 3.03 6.99 3.03
N PHE A 167 1.79 6.58 2.81
CA PHE A 167 0.70 6.88 3.73
C PHE A 167 -0.35 5.77 3.73
N ASP A 168 -1.14 5.73 4.80
CA ASP A 168 -2.26 4.81 4.99
C ASP A 168 -3.50 5.63 5.39
N VAL A 169 -4.47 5.69 4.47
CA VAL A 169 -5.68 6.53 4.60
C VAL A 169 -6.61 6.03 5.71
N PRO A 170 -6.94 4.73 5.80
CA PRO A 170 -7.68 4.17 6.93
C PRO A 170 -7.11 4.54 8.31
N GLU A 171 -5.79 4.61 8.44
CA GLU A 171 -5.12 4.93 9.71
C GLU A 171 -4.84 6.44 9.90
N ASP A 172 -5.20 7.28 8.93
CA ASP A 172 -4.96 8.72 8.91
C ASP A 172 -3.48 9.10 9.07
N VAL A 173 -2.54 8.31 8.52
CA VAL A 173 -1.10 8.50 8.74
C VAL A 173 -0.31 8.73 7.46
N LEU A 174 0.54 9.75 7.50
CA LEU A 174 1.62 10.01 6.52
C LEU A 174 2.96 9.76 7.21
N VAL A 175 3.80 8.90 6.64
CA VAL A 175 5.17 8.71 7.15
C VAL A 175 6.16 9.19 6.11
N VAL A 176 7.07 10.07 6.55
CA VAL A 176 8.19 10.55 5.75
C VAL A 176 9.50 9.93 6.25
N ALA A 177 10.43 9.68 5.33
CA ALA A 177 11.73 9.10 5.62
C ALA A 177 12.86 9.96 5.08
N ARG A 178 13.78 10.34 5.97
CA ARG A 178 15.04 10.98 5.62
C ARG A 178 16.11 9.91 5.51
N CYS A 179 16.57 9.70 4.30
CA CYS A 179 17.75 8.87 4.03
C CYS A 179 19.01 9.63 4.44
N PRO A 180 20.03 8.93 4.96
CA PRO A 180 21.27 9.59 5.34
C PRO A 180 21.97 10.19 4.12
N ALA A 181 22.43 11.45 4.26
CA ALA A 181 23.14 12.16 3.20
C ALA A 181 24.54 11.58 2.90
N SER A 182 25.09 10.81 3.83
CA SER A 182 26.44 10.26 3.76
C SER A 182 26.43 8.78 4.10
N PRO A 183 27.24 7.94 3.42
CA PRO A 183 27.42 6.53 3.79
C PRO A 183 27.97 6.33 5.21
N ARG A 184 28.52 7.37 5.85
CA ARG A 184 28.95 7.33 7.26
C ARG A 184 27.81 7.50 8.25
N SER A 185 26.69 8.09 7.83
CA SER A 185 25.48 8.14 8.64
C SER A 185 24.67 6.89 8.34
N SER A 186 24.68 5.94 9.25
CA SER A 186 23.98 4.67 9.08
C SER A 186 22.59 4.73 9.72
N GLN A 187 21.82 5.80 9.50
CA GLN A 187 20.55 5.99 10.18
C GLN A 187 19.49 6.56 9.24
N VAL A 188 18.31 5.95 9.25
CA VAL A 188 17.09 6.47 8.62
C VAL A 188 16.27 7.15 9.71
N LEU A 189 15.84 8.39 9.45
CA LEU A 189 14.94 9.10 10.34
C LEU A 189 13.52 9.06 9.78
N LEU A 190 12.56 8.65 10.59
CA LEU A 190 11.14 8.63 10.24
C LEU A 190 10.36 9.63 11.08
N LYS A 191 9.39 10.31 10.46
CA LYS A 191 8.38 11.12 11.14
C LYS A 191 6.99 10.72 10.66
N ALA A 192 6.03 10.67 11.58
CA ALA A 192 4.64 10.37 11.30
C ALA A 192 3.77 11.62 11.51
N PHE A 193 2.99 11.98 10.50
CA PHE A 193 2.02 13.07 10.47
C PHE A 193 0.62 12.51 10.31
N SER A 194 -0.39 13.27 10.74
CA SER A 194 -1.78 12.95 10.39
C SER A 194 -2.02 13.29 8.90
N LEU A 195 -2.95 12.61 8.23
CA LEU A 195 -3.41 13.03 6.90
C LEU A 195 -4.50 14.09 6.98
N SER A 196 -5.24 14.14 8.09
CA SER A 196 -6.36 15.03 8.33
C SER A 196 -6.03 16.26 9.17
N GLN A 197 -4.90 16.24 9.87
CA GLN A 197 -4.44 17.32 10.76
C GLN A 197 -3.04 17.75 10.35
N ASP A 198 -2.81 19.05 10.23
CA ASP A 198 -1.50 19.65 9.95
C ASP A 198 -0.56 19.58 11.18
N SER A 199 -0.29 18.37 11.65
CA SER A 199 0.50 18.11 12.86
C SER A 199 1.04 16.68 12.91
N ALA A 200 1.93 16.42 13.86
CA ALA A 200 2.42 15.08 14.16
C ALA A 200 1.26 14.13 14.51
N HIS A 201 1.34 12.87 14.07
CA HIS A 201 0.26 11.92 14.28
C HIS A 201 0.04 11.64 15.78
N ARG A 202 -1.19 11.81 16.28
CA ARG A 202 -1.54 11.68 17.72
C ARG A 202 -1.20 10.33 18.37
N ARG A 203 -1.18 9.25 17.57
CA ARG A 203 -0.80 7.90 18.01
C ARG A 203 0.72 7.67 18.05
N SER A 204 1.51 8.61 17.53
CA SER A 204 2.96 8.51 17.60
C SER A 204 3.42 8.91 19.00
N HIS A 205 3.90 7.94 19.77
CA HIS A 205 4.48 8.19 21.10
C HIS A 205 5.90 8.78 21.01
N VAL A 206 6.50 8.72 19.83
CA VAL A 206 7.84 9.21 19.55
C VAL A 206 7.76 10.30 18.48
N ARG A 207 8.50 11.40 18.62
CA ARG A 207 8.53 12.48 17.62
C ARG A 207 9.31 12.09 16.36
N GLU A 208 10.40 11.38 16.55
CA GLU A 208 11.31 10.96 15.49
C GLU A 208 11.80 9.54 15.78
N ILE A 209 11.73 8.66 14.78
CA ILE A 209 12.21 7.29 14.92
C ILE A 209 13.52 7.18 14.15
N ILE A 210 14.59 6.83 14.86
CA ILE A 210 15.93 6.67 14.29
C ILE A 210 16.20 5.18 14.14
N VAL A 211 16.35 4.74 12.90
CA VAL A 211 16.54 3.33 12.57
C VAL A 211 17.95 3.13 12.01
N PRO A 212 18.82 2.36 12.69
CA PRO A 212 20.11 1.99 12.15
C PRO A 212 19.97 1.28 10.80
N CYS A 213 20.66 1.79 9.78
CA CYS A 213 20.61 1.35 8.41
C CYS A 213 21.98 1.50 7.77
N TYR A 214 22.62 0.38 7.42
CA TYR A 214 23.98 0.35 6.86
C TYR A 214 24.06 0.71 5.36
N SER A 215 22.94 1.15 4.78
CA SER A 215 22.83 1.50 3.36
C SER A 215 22.18 2.87 3.23
N SER A 216 22.75 3.74 2.39
CA SER A 216 22.19 5.07 2.09
C SER A 216 20.94 5.02 1.21
N ALA A 217 20.79 3.94 0.43
CA ALA A 217 19.71 3.80 -0.53
C ALA A 217 18.57 2.90 0.01
N ILE A 218 17.41 3.50 0.26
CA ILE A 218 16.14 2.80 0.44
C ILE A 218 15.55 2.55 -0.95
N THR A 219 15.20 1.29 -1.24
CA THR A 219 14.70 0.86 -2.55
C THR A 219 13.17 0.74 -2.59
N LYS A 220 12.54 0.43 -1.45
CA LYS A 220 11.09 0.39 -1.28
C LYS A 220 10.74 0.94 0.10
N PHE A 221 9.64 1.67 0.19
CA PHE A 221 9.13 2.25 1.43
C PHE A 221 7.61 2.14 1.39
N ARG A 222 7.02 1.50 2.41
CA ARG A 222 5.59 1.24 2.52
C ARG A 222 5.06 1.45 3.92
N VAL A 223 3.89 2.06 4.04
CA VAL A 223 3.13 2.18 5.29
C VAL A 223 1.91 1.26 5.20
N CYS A 224 1.64 0.49 6.26
CA CYS A 224 0.47 -0.37 6.36
C CYS A 224 0.11 -0.59 7.84
N GLY A 225 -1.05 -0.08 8.26
CA GLY A 225 -1.44 -0.11 9.65
C GLY A 225 -0.48 0.71 10.52
N GLU A 226 -0.06 0.10 11.62
CA GLU A 226 0.97 0.65 12.52
C GLU A 226 2.40 0.42 12.04
N LEU A 227 2.59 -0.23 10.90
CA LEU A 227 3.90 -0.69 10.43
C LEU A 227 4.38 0.11 9.22
N VAL A 228 5.68 0.34 9.20
CA VAL A 228 6.43 0.88 8.07
C VAL A 228 7.44 -0.17 7.68
N ALA A 229 7.43 -0.59 6.42
CA ALA A 229 8.40 -1.54 5.89
C ALA A 229 9.24 -0.85 4.82
N PHE A 230 10.56 -1.01 4.91
CA PHE A 230 11.44 -0.55 3.86
C PHE A 230 12.61 -1.51 3.60
N SER A 231 12.99 -1.63 2.33
CA SER A 231 14.15 -2.40 1.91
C SER A 231 15.28 -1.48 1.53
N THR A 232 16.51 -1.95 1.69
CA THR A 232 17.72 -1.22 1.30
C THR A 232 18.43 -1.96 0.17
N ARG A 233 19.63 -1.54 -0.24
CA ARG A 233 20.48 -2.37 -1.12
C ARG A 233 21.05 -3.61 -0.41
N SER A 234 21.09 -3.60 0.92
CA SER A 234 21.47 -4.78 1.71
C SER A 234 20.30 -5.77 1.77
N PRO A 235 20.58 -7.09 1.80
CA PRO A 235 19.52 -8.10 1.88
C PRO A 235 18.73 -7.95 3.19
N GLY A 236 17.41 -7.90 3.05
CA GLY A 236 16.48 -7.82 4.18
C GLY A 236 15.49 -6.67 4.06
N VAL A 237 14.46 -6.73 4.90
CA VAL A 237 13.43 -5.71 5.05
C VAL A 237 13.46 -5.24 6.50
N ILE A 238 13.51 -3.93 6.70
CA ILE A 238 13.37 -3.34 8.04
C ILE A 238 11.90 -3.00 8.23
N VAL A 239 11.32 -3.53 9.30
CA VAL A 239 9.94 -3.26 9.70
C VAL A 239 9.97 -2.45 10.98
N VAL A 240 9.31 -1.30 10.97
CA VAL A 240 9.24 -0.34 12.07
C VAL A 240 7.79 -0.18 12.45
N ASN A 241 7.48 -0.25 13.74
CA ASN A 241 6.19 0.19 14.24
C ASN A 241 6.27 1.71 14.48
N TRP A 242 5.54 2.51 13.70
CA TRP A 242 5.67 3.97 13.74
C TRP A 242 5.02 4.61 14.98
N THR A 243 4.14 3.90 15.68
CA THR A 243 3.53 4.41 16.93
C THR A 243 4.51 4.32 18.10
N THR A 244 5.27 3.23 18.18
CA THR A 244 6.18 2.91 19.29
C THR A 244 7.65 3.21 19.00
N GLY A 245 8.05 3.29 17.72
CA GLY A 245 9.45 3.40 17.31
C GLY A 245 10.24 2.09 17.36
N SER A 246 9.61 0.98 17.76
CA SER A 246 10.25 -0.34 17.75
C SER A 246 10.49 -0.81 16.31
N PHE A 247 11.60 -1.52 16.08
CA PHE A 247 11.92 -2.03 14.74
C PHE A 247 12.58 -3.40 14.79
N ARG A 248 12.48 -4.13 13.67
CA ARG A 248 13.15 -5.41 13.45
C ARG A 248 13.62 -5.52 12.00
N THR A 249 14.79 -6.11 11.82
CA THR A 249 15.27 -6.53 10.50
C THR A 249 14.82 -7.95 10.22
N VAL A 250 14.14 -8.15 9.10
CA VAL A 250 13.71 -9.45 8.59
C VAL A 250 14.66 -9.83 7.46
N GLY A 251 15.52 -10.81 7.70
CA GLY A 251 16.42 -11.35 6.67
C GLY A 251 15.64 -12.07 5.57
N LEU A 252 16.05 -11.88 4.32
CA LEU A 252 15.64 -12.73 3.21
C LEU A 252 16.62 -13.92 3.21
N PHE A 253 16.15 -15.08 3.65
CA PHE A 253 16.90 -16.34 3.57
C PHE A 253 16.91 -16.87 2.13
#